data_AF-D8WWC3-F1
#
_entry.id   AF-D8WWC3-F1
#
_cell.length_a   1.000
_cell.length_b   1.000
_cell.length_c   1.000
_cell.angle_alpha   90.00
_cell.angle_beta   90.00
_cell.angle_gamma   90.00
#
_symmetry.space_group_name_H-M   'P 1'
#
loop_
_entity.id
_entity.type
_entity.pdbx_description
1 polymer ?
#
loop_
_entity_poly.entity_id
_entity_poly.type
_entity_poly.pdbx_seq_one_letter_code
_entity_poly.pdbx_strand_id
1 'polypeptide(L)'
;MDKFYKDIVKSDAITPSDPLKRIPLHGSDRGVGIRLEQQTPSSCYKCKWGTADPTVPSKGQCSALKNNMGAIWKRYIPDYFNMTCDRFEEGEVDFREHV
;
A
#
# COMPACT_ATOMS: atom_id res chain seq x y z
N MET A 1 38.64 8.56 7.58
CA MET A 1 37.47 9.41 7.24
C MET A 1 37.31 9.57 5.72
N ASP A 2 37.60 8.48 5.01
CA ASP A 2 36.74 7.71 4.10
C ASP A 2 35.81 8.43 3.11
N LYS A 3 36.21 8.29 1.85
CA LYS A 3 35.54 8.52 0.55
C LYS A 3 34.03 8.22 0.52
N PHE A 4 33.56 7.32 1.39
CA PHE A 4 32.17 6.85 1.49
C PHE A 4 31.14 7.98 1.72
N TYR A 5 31.54 9.06 2.40
CA TYR A 5 30.62 10.17 2.73
C TYR A 5 30.33 11.08 1.52
N LYS A 6 31.20 11.11 0.51
CA LYS A 6 31.03 11.99 -0.67
C LYS A 6 30.20 11.36 -1.78
N ASP A 7 30.07 10.03 -1.79
CA ASP A 7 29.27 9.32 -2.81
C ASP A 7 27.76 9.38 -2.54
N ILE A 8 27.34 9.69 -1.29
CA ILE A 8 25.93 9.83 -0.92
C ILE A 8 25.29 11.09 -1.52
N VAL A 9 26.08 12.14 -1.80
CA VAL A 9 25.55 13.46 -2.19
C VAL A 9 25.36 13.57 -3.72
N LYS A 10 25.59 12.50 -4.48
CA LYS A 10 25.68 12.56 -5.96
C LYS A 10 24.76 11.60 -6.72
N SER A 11 23.72 11.08 -6.09
CA SER A 11 22.65 10.39 -6.82
C SER A 11 21.39 11.24 -6.81
N ASP A 12 21.02 11.67 -8.00
CA ASP A 12 19.78 12.36 -8.33
C ASP A 12 18.56 11.74 -7.63
N ALA A 13 17.63 12.62 -7.26
CA ALA A 13 16.41 12.32 -6.53
C ALA A 13 15.75 11.02 -7.01
N ILE A 14 15.78 10.00 -6.16
CA ILE A 14 15.08 8.73 -6.36
C ILE A 14 13.58 9.05 -6.31
N THR A 15 12.96 9.19 -7.47
CA THR A 15 11.50 9.28 -7.58
C THR A 15 10.93 7.86 -7.52
N PRO A 16 9.87 7.60 -6.72
CA PRO A 16 9.32 6.24 -6.49
C PRO A 16 8.65 5.56 -7.69
N SER A 17 8.89 6.01 -8.92
CA SER A 17 8.09 5.65 -10.11
C SER A 17 8.63 4.50 -10.96
N ASP A 18 9.81 3.94 -10.68
CA ASP A 18 10.36 2.81 -11.45
C ASP A 18 9.73 1.47 -11.00
N PRO A 19 8.93 0.78 -11.85
CA PRO A 19 8.24 -0.45 -11.47
C PRO A 19 9.18 -1.61 -11.13
N LEU A 20 10.39 -1.62 -11.69
CA LEU A 20 11.34 -2.73 -11.57
C LEU A 20 12.31 -2.57 -10.38
N LYS A 21 12.27 -1.44 -9.67
CA LYS A 21 13.14 -1.12 -8.53
C LYS A 21 12.37 -0.71 -7.27
N ARG A 22 11.11 -1.15 -7.14
CA ARG A 22 10.33 -0.89 -5.93
C ARG A 22 10.95 -1.63 -4.74
N ILE A 23 11.67 -0.90 -3.90
CA ILE A 23 11.84 -1.29 -2.50
C ILE A 23 10.45 -1.09 -1.87
N PRO A 24 9.80 -2.13 -1.31
CA PRO A 24 8.53 -1.94 -0.64
C PRO A 24 8.72 -0.90 0.46
N LEU A 25 7.85 0.12 0.51
CA LEU A 25 7.96 1.26 1.43
C LEU A 25 8.02 0.82 2.91
N HIS A 26 7.72 -0.44 3.22
CA HIS A 26 8.10 -1.12 4.45
C HIS A 26 8.47 -2.59 4.17
N GLY A 27 9.55 -3.07 4.80
CA GLY A 27 10.33 -4.23 4.42
C GLY A 27 9.65 -5.61 4.41
N SER A 28 10.33 -6.53 3.71
CA SER A 28 10.24 -8.00 3.69
C SER A 28 8.84 -8.63 3.77
N ASP A 29 8.35 -9.20 2.66
CA ASP A 29 7.36 -10.30 2.49
C ASP A 29 6.08 -10.37 3.37
N ARG A 30 5.85 -9.39 4.24
CA ARG A 30 4.77 -9.32 5.25
C ARG A 30 3.91 -8.06 5.09
N GLY A 31 4.25 -7.18 4.15
CA GLY A 31 3.40 -6.06 3.75
C GLY A 31 2.30 -6.51 2.80
N VAL A 32 1.19 -5.79 2.76
CA VAL A 32 0.12 -6.04 1.77
C VAL A 32 0.62 -5.77 0.34
N GLY A 33 1.76 -5.09 0.16
CA GLY A 33 2.34 -4.87 -1.18
C GLY A 33 1.50 -3.94 -2.05
N ILE A 34 0.79 -2.99 -1.43
CA ILE A 34 -0.06 -2.03 -2.13
C ILE A 34 0.81 -1.22 -3.09
N ARG A 35 0.44 -1.25 -4.37
CA ARG A 35 1.20 -0.68 -5.47
C ARG A 35 0.29 0.09 -6.40
N LEU A 36 0.84 1.13 -7.01
CA LEU A 36 0.17 1.83 -8.11
C LEU A 36 0.13 0.93 -9.34
N GLU A 37 -1.06 0.79 -9.91
CA GLU A 37 -1.37 0.12 -11.17
C GLU A 37 -2.51 0.91 -11.84
N GLN A 38 -2.15 1.78 -12.77
CA GLN A 38 -3.10 2.72 -13.38
C GLN A 38 -4.24 1.98 -14.08
N GLN A 39 -5.48 2.44 -13.85
CA GLN A 39 -6.68 1.87 -14.47
C GLN A 39 -6.87 0.38 -14.19
N THR A 40 -6.33 -0.12 -13.08
CA THR A 40 -6.44 -1.53 -12.70
C THR A 40 -7.91 -1.90 -12.43
N PRO A 41 -8.41 -3.03 -12.98
CA PRO A 41 -9.77 -3.47 -12.74
C PRO A 41 -9.99 -3.91 -11.28
N SER A 42 -8.92 -4.28 -10.59
CA SER A 42 -8.85 -4.76 -9.21
C SER A 42 -8.43 -3.67 -8.22
N SER A 43 -8.97 -2.46 -8.39
CA SER A 43 -8.62 -1.32 -7.53
C SER A 43 -9.04 -1.55 -6.08
N CYS A 44 -8.32 -0.92 -5.14
CA CYS A 44 -8.64 -0.99 -3.71
C CYS A 44 -10.08 -0.56 -3.40
N TYR A 45 -10.66 0.33 -4.21
CA TYR A 45 -12.07 0.72 -4.14
C TYR A 45 -13.06 -0.46 -4.20
N LYS A 46 -12.74 -1.51 -4.97
CA LYS A 46 -13.59 -2.70 -5.10
C LYS A 46 -13.18 -3.85 -4.19
N CYS A 47 -12.08 -3.68 -3.45
CA CYS A 47 -11.54 -4.71 -2.59
C CYS A 47 -12.32 -4.74 -1.29
N LYS A 48 -12.73 -5.93 -0.83
CA LYS A 48 -13.43 -6.07 0.45
C LYS A 48 -12.61 -5.55 1.62
N TRP A 49 -11.28 -5.63 1.54
CA TRP A 49 -10.38 -5.12 2.58
C TRP A 49 -10.17 -3.60 2.53
N GLY A 50 -10.67 -2.93 1.49
CA GLY A 50 -10.58 -1.49 1.31
C GLY A 50 -11.72 -0.79 2.03
N THR A 51 -11.38 0.27 2.75
CA THR A 51 -12.37 1.23 3.25
C THR A 51 -11.93 2.62 2.85
N ALA A 52 -12.86 3.45 2.40
CA ALA A 52 -12.56 4.86 2.10
C ALA A 52 -12.06 5.58 3.37
N ASP A 53 -11.14 6.52 3.21
CA ASP A 53 -10.73 7.38 4.31
C ASP A 53 -11.94 8.25 4.74
N PRO A 54 -12.21 8.39 6.06
CA PRO A 54 -13.40 9.09 6.54
C PRO A 54 -13.38 10.59 6.25
N THR A 55 -12.21 11.17 5.97
CA THR A 55 -12.06 12.61 5.71
C THR A 55 -11.93 12.89 4.21
N VAL A 56 -11.17 12.06 3.48
CA VAL A 56 -10.88 12.28 2.05
C VAL A 56 -11.21 11.01 1.23
N PRO A 57 -12.37 10.94 0.56
CA PRO A 57 -12.84 9.73 -0.13
C PRO A 57 -11.95 9.24 -1.29
N SER A 58 -11.03 10.07 -1.80
CA SER A 58 -10.05 9.65 -2.82
C SER A 58 -8.89 8.82 -2.25
N LYS A 59 -8.78 8.77 -0.92
CA LYS A 59 -7.81 7.98 -0.17
C LYS A 59 -8.53 6.84 0.55
N GLY A 60 -7.77 5.86 1.02
CA GLY A 60 -8.32 4.69 1.67
C GLY A 60 -7.45 4.11 2.77
N GLN A 61 -8.01 3.09 3.41
CA GLN A 61 -7.39 2.28 4.44
C GLN A 61 -7.54 0.80 4.03
N CYS A 62 -6.44 0.05 4.01
CA CYS A 62 -6.46 -1.38 3.79
C CYS A 62 -6.37 -2.12 5.13
N SER A 63 -7.29 -3.06 5.36
CA SER A 63 -7.38 -3.89 6.57
C SER A 63 -6.92 -5.34 6.37
N ALA A 64 -6.37 -5.69 5.20
CA ALA A 64 -5.98 -7.06 4.85
C ALA A 64 -4.86 -7.66 5.71
N LEU A 65 -4.12 -6.83 6.45
CA LEU A 65 -3.05 -7.30 7.33
C LEU A 65 -3.56 -7.50 8.76
N LYS A 66 -3.76 -8.76 9.13
CA LYS A 66 -4.13 -9.20 10.49
C LYS A 66 -2.98 -10.00 11.09
N ASN A 67 -2.69 -9.82 12.38
CA ASN A 67 -1.77 -10.70 13.10
C ASN A 67 -2.50 -11.97 13.60
N ASN A 68 -1.75 -12.95 14.10
CA ASN A 68 -2.32 -14.21 14.62
C ASN A 68 -3.25 -14.01 15.84
N MET A 69 -3.22 -12.83 16.47
CA MET A 69 -4.08 -12.45 17.60
C MET A 69 -5.33 -11.67 17.17
N GLY A 70 -5.54 -11.48 15.85
CA GLY A 70 -6.69 -10.77 15.30
C GLY A 70 -6.55 -9.24 15.22
N ALA A 71 -5.42 -8.66 15.66
CA ALA A 71 -5.19 -7.23 15.54
C ALA A 71 -4.99 -6.83 14.07
N ILE A 72 -5.73 -5.81 13.64
CA ILE A 72 -5.71 -5.27 12.28
C ILE A 72 -4.69 -4.14 12.19
N TRP A 73 -3.70 -4.28 11.33
CA TRP A 73 -2.73 -3.21 11.08
C TRP A 73 -3.04 -2.52 9.77
N LYS A 74 -3.83 -1.44 9.86
CA LYS A 74 -4.26 -0.67 8.70
C LYS A 74 -3.05 -0.15 7.89
N ARG A 75 -3.20 -0.13 6.57
CA ARG A 75 -2.26 0.50 5.64
C ARG A 75 -2.95 1.62 4.90
N TYR A 76 -2.30 2.77 4.84
CA TYR A 76 -2.81 3.92 4.12
C TYR A 76 -2.73 3.71 2.60
N ILE A 77 -3.79 4.08 1.89
CA ILE A 77 -3.88 4.03 0.43
C ILE A 77 -3.98 5.48 -0.08
N PRO A 78 -2.93 6.03 -0.73
CA PRO A 78 -2.95 7.41 -1.20
C PRO A 78 -3.85 7.62 -2.43
N ASP A 79 -4.03 6.62 -3.29
CA ASP A 79 -4.94 6.64 -4.43
C ASP A 79 -5.83 5.40 -4.39
N TYR A 80 -7.06 5.57 -3.91
CA TYR A 80 -7.98 4.46 -3.67
C TYR A 80 -8.48 3.80 -4.97
N PHE A 81 -8.41 4.51 -6.10
CA PHE A 81 -8.99 4.07 -7.37
C PHE A 81 -7.95 3.44 -8.32
N ASN A 82 -6.65 3.72 -8.13
CA ASN A 82 -5.60 3.21 -9.03
C ASN A 82 -4.52 2.38 -8.31
N MET A 83 -4.75 1.97 -7.08
CA MET A 83 -3.84 1.06 -6.36
C MET A 83 -4.46 -0.31 -6.17
N THR A 84 -3.62 -1.34 -6.18
CA THR A 84 -4.00 -2.73 -5.97
C THR A 84 -2.88 -3.51 -5.27
N CYS A 85 -3.12 -4.80 -4.99
CA CYS A 85 -2.15 -5.72 -4.44
C CYS A 85 -2.51 -7.17 -4.78
N ASP A 86 -1.62 -8.11 -4.47
CA ASP A 86 -1.83 -9.53 -4.76
C ASP A 86 -2.84 -10.21 -3.82
N ARG A 87 -3.33 -9.48 -2.80
CA ARG A 87 -4.38 -9.91 -1.88
C ARG A 87 -5.75 -9.32 -2.22
N PHE A 88 -5.91 -8.78 -3.43
CA PHE A 88 -7.20 -8.27 -3.88
C PHE A 88 -8.26 -9.37 -3.82
N GLU A 89 -9.39 -9.05 -3.21
CA GLU A 89 -10.58 -9.89 -3.22
C GLU A 89 -11.79 -8.98 -3.36
N GLU A 90 -12.57 -9.18 -4.41
CA GLU A 90 -13.72 -8.33 -4.70
C GLU A 90 -14.84 -8.54 -3.68
N GLY A 91 -15.49 -7.45 -3.28
CA GLY A 91 -16.68 -7.48 -2.44
C GLY A 91 -16.63 -6.46 -1.31
N GLU A 92 -17.46 -6.69 -0.29
CA GLU A 92 -17.54 -5.89 0.93
C GLU A 92 -17.52 -6.82 2.14
N VAL A 93 -16.83 -6.44 3.21
CA VAL A 93 -16.90 -7.18 4.49
C VAL A 93 -18.12 -6.73 5.29
N ASP A 94 -18.72 -7.65 6.06
CA ASP A 94 -19.75 -7.28 7.05
C ASP A 94 -19.17 -6.22 8.01
N PHE A 95 -20.00 -5.29 8.48
CA PHE A 95 -19.63 -4.29 9.47
C PHE A 95 -19.03 -4.93 10.75
N ARG A 96 -19.42 -6.18 11.07
CA ARG A 96 -18.84 -6.94 12.18
C ARG A 96 -17.35 -7.27 12.03
N GLU A 97 -16.86 -7.33 10.80
CA GLU A 97 -15.46 -7.62 10.49
C GLU A 97 -14.61 -6.36 10.25
N HIS A 98 -15.26 -5.19 10.31
CA HIS A 98 -14.62 -3.87 10.24
C HIS A 98 -14.22 -3.37 11.64
N VAL A 99 -13.31 -2.38 11.67
CA VAL A 99 -12.82 -1.68 12.88
C VAL A 99 -13.42 -0.30 12.98
#